data_AF-A0A202BZ92-F1
#
_entry.id   AF-A0A202BZ92-F1
#
_cell.length_a   1.000
_cell.length_b   1.000
_cell.length_c   1.000
_cell.angle_alpha   90.00
_cell.angle_beta   90.00
_cell.angle_gamma   90.00
#
_symmetry.space_group_name_H-M   'P 1'
#
loop_
_entity.id
_entity.type
_entity.pdbx_description
1 polymer ?
#
loop_
_entity_poly.entity_id
_entity_poly.type
_entity_poly.pdbx_seq_one_letter_code
_entity_poly.pdbx_strand_id
1 'polypeptide(L)'
;MQMLYNILQKTHNQMNENLKKLYEDNWSIFSQKLIGIINDEGKENKPTNPLLLFVDEKKYKNADIKIMIFGQETNDWEGDFQNNPNLSLETYNDFYNSNDCFGYAGQFWNGYNRFLTLLSNKYPNK
;
A
#
# COMPACT_ATOMS: atom_id res chain seq x y z
N MET A 1 20.52 -12.36 -30.22
CA MET A 1 20.46 -12.58 -28.76
C MET A 1 19.96 -11.35 -27.97
N GLN A 2 20.43 -10.13 -28.23
CA GLN A 2 19.97 -8.92 -27.51
C GLN A 2 18.46 -8.66 -27.59
N MET A 3 17.83 -8.96 -28.74
CA MET A 3 16.39 -8.77 -28.94
C MET A 3 15.55 -9.75 -28.11
N LEU A 4 15.98 -11.02 -27.99
CA LEU A 4 15.37 -12.02 -27.13
C LEU A 4 15.57 -11.71 -25.64
N TYR A 5 16.74 -11.18 -25.26
CA TYR A 5 16.99 -10.68 -23.91
C TYR A 5 16.05 -9.52 -23.56
N ASN A 6 15.86 -8.56 -24.46
CA ASN A 6 14.93 -7.45 -24.26
C ASN A 6 13.46 -7.88 -24.25
N ILE A 7 13.08 -8.93 -25.00
CA ILE A 7 11.73 -9.51 -24.97
C ILE A 7 11.50 -10.27 -23.65
N LEU A 8 12.47 -11.06 -23.19
CA LEU A 8 12.39 -11.78 -21.91
C LEU A 8 12.36 -10.81 -20.72
N GLN A 9 13.09 -9.68 -20.79
CA GLN A 9 13.00 -8.60 -19.80
C GLN A 9 11.67 -7.83 -19.89
N LYS A 10 11.12 -7.62 -21.10
CA LYS A 10 9.75 -7.05 -21.30
C LYS A 10 8.63 -7.93 -20.76
N THR A 11 8.88 -9.23 -20.54
CA THR A 11 7.87 -10.19 -20.08
C THR A 11 7.96 -10.44 -18.56
N HIS A 12 8.81 -9.71 -17.85
CA HIS A 12 8.85 -9.72 -16.38
C HIS A 12 8.25 -8.42 -15.86
N ASN A 13 6.95 -8.23 -16.10
CA ASN A 13 6.23 -7.15 -15.42
C ASN A 13 6.27 -7.43 -13.91
N GLN A 14 7.12 -6.69 -13.22
CA GLN A 14 7.14 -6.64 -11.76
C GLN A 14 5.75 -6.21 -11.26
N MET A 15 5.30 -6.83 -10.17
CA MET A 15 4.04 -6.51 -9.49
C MET A 15 3.91 -5.01 -9.21
N ASN A 16 4.96 -4.35 -8.73
CA ASN A 16 4.97 -2.91 -8.45
C ASN A 16 4.77 -2.08 -9.72
N GLU A 17 5.29 -2.50 -10.87
CA GLU A 17 5.04 -1.83 -12.15
C GLU A 17 3.57 -2.00 -12.58
N ASN A 18 3.00 -3.20 -12.39
CA ASN A 18 1.58 -3.43 -12.66
C ASN A 18 0.68 -2.61 -11.72
N LEU A 19 1.04 -2.50 -10.44
CA LEU A 19 0.34 -1.69 -9.45
C LEU A 19 0.43 -0.20 -9.82
N LYS A 20 1.63 0.29 -10.14
CA LYS A 20 1.83 1.67 -10.58
C LYS A 20 0.99 1.99 -11.81
N LYS A 21 1.03 1.12 -12.82
CA LYS A 21 0.20 1.26 -14.02
C LYS A 21 -1.30 1.29 -13.68
N LEU A 22 -1.76 0.40 -12.80
CA LEU A 22 -3.16 0.39 -12.34
C LEU A 22 -3.54 1.74 -11.70
N TYR A 23 -2.67 2.31 -10.87
CA TYR A 23 -2.91 3.60 -10.25
C TYR A 23 -2.96 4.71 -11.30
N GLU A 24 -1.96 4.79 -12.18
CA GLU A 24 -1.88 5.80 -13.26
C GLU A 24 -3.11 5.76 -14.17
N ASP A 25 -3.51 4.56 -14.62
CA ASP A 25 -4.64 4.36 -15.54
C ASP A 25 -5.98 4.80 -14.90
N ASN A 26 -6.09 4.81 -13.57
CA ASN A 26 -7.32 5.16 -12.84
C ASN A 26 -7.25 6.49 -12.09
N TRP A 27 -6.08 7.11 -11.97
CA TRP A 27 -5.85 8.23 -11.06
C TRP A 27 -6.72 9.43 -11.39
N SER A 28 -6.86 9.77 -12.68
CA SER A 28 -7.63 10.96 -13.08
C SER A 28 -9.11 10.83 -12.74
N ILE A 29 -9.69 9.64 -12.91
CA ILE A 29 -11.11 9.38 -12.60
C ILE A 29 -11.31 9.40 -11.09
N PHE A 30 -10.37 8.80 -10.36
CA PHE A 30 -10.40 8.77 -8.90
C PHE A 30 -10.27 10.17 -8.30
N SER A 31 -9.26 10.94 -8.72
CA SER A 31 -8.98 12.27 -8.18
C SER A 31 -10.09 13.26 -8.47
N GLN A 32 -10.71 13.23 -9.66
CA GLN A 32 -11.85 14.08 -9.98
C GLN A 32 -13.02 13.90 -9.00
N LYS A 33 -13.30 12.65 -8.60
CA LYS A 33 -14.36 12.35 -7.62
C LYS A 33 -14.01 12.88 -6.23
N LEU A 34 -12.76 12.75 -5.81
CA LEU A 34 -12.31 13.23 -4.50
C LEU A 34 -12.27 14.76 -4.43
N ILE A 35 -11.80 15.43 -5.49
CA ILE A 35 -11.76 16.91 -5.57
C ILE A 35 -13.16 17.49 -5.38
N GLY A 36 -14.21 16.84 -5.92
CA GLY A 36 -15.59 17.24 -5.70
C GLY A 36 -16.00 17.24 -4.21
N ILE A 37 -15.51 16.28 -3.43
CA ILE A 37 -15.78 16.17 -1.99
C ILE A 37 -14.93 17.18 -1.19
N ILE A 38 -13.68 17.40 -1.61
CA ILE A 38 -12.76 18.35 -0.98
C ILE A 38 -13.29 19.78 -1.10
N ASN A 39 -13.81 20.14 -2.26
CA ASN A 39 -14.32 21.49 -2.52
C ASN A 39 -15.74 21.72 -1.98
N ASP A 40 -16.43 20.70 -1.48
CA ASP A 40 -17.78 20.83 -0.89
C ASP A 40 -17.69 21.42 0.53
N GLU A 41 -17.96 22.73 0.67
CA GLU A 41 -17.95 23.42 1.97
C GLU A 41 -18.95 22.84 2.99
N GLY A 42 -19.97 22.09 2.53
CA GLY A 42 -20.92 21.39 3.41
C GLY A 42 -20.40 20.08 4.00
N LYS A 43 -19.18 19.66 3.64
CA LYS A 43 -18.54 18.44 4.17
C LYS A 43 -17.48 18.79 5.21
N GLU A 44 -17.75 18.44 6.45
CA GLU A 44 -16.78 18.59 7.55
C GLU A 44 -15.60 17.62 7.42
N ASN A 45 -15.86 16.36 7.03
CA ASN A 45 -14.82 15.34 6.84
C ASN A 45 -14.35 15.30 5.38
N LYS A 46 -13.05 15.52 5.18
CA LYS A 46 -12.40 15.48 3.87
C LYS A 46 -11.66 14.15 3.68
N PRO A 47 -11.59 13.64 2.44
CA PRO A 47 -10.83 12.42 2.17
C PRO A 47 -9.33 12.69 2.30
N THR A 48 -8.61 11.78 2.95
CA THR A 48 -7.14 11.73 2.97
C THR A 48 -6.58 11.02 1.73
N ASN A 49 -5.25 10.96 1.63
CA ASN A 49 -4.52 10.25 0.59
C ASN A 49 -4.76 8.72 0.65
N PRO A 50 -5.09 8.08 -0.49
CA PRO A 50 -5.43 6.65 -0.50
C PRO A 50 -4.21 5.78 -0.23
N LEU A 51 -4.41 4.65 0.45
CA LEU A 51 -3.41 3.59 0.56
C LEU A 51 -3.10 3.02 -0.83
N LEU A 52 -1.87 3.27 -1.30
CA LEU A 52 -1.32 2.66 -2.51
C LEU A 52 -0.31 1.60 -2.12
N LEU A 53 -0.48 0.39 -2.66
CA LEU A 53 0.38 -0.74 -2.35
C LEU A 53 1.70 -0.63 -3.10
N PHE A 54 2.78 -0.90 -2.36
CA PHE A 54 4.12 -1.16 -2.87
C PHE A 54 4.73 -2.27 -2.02
N VAL A 55 5.32 -3.28 -2.65
CA VAL A 55 5.81 -4.47 -1.94
C VAL A 55 7.27 -4.79 -2.26
N ASP A 56 7.99 -5.41 -1.32
CA ASP A 56 9.24 -6.11 -1.63
C ASP A 56 8.90 -7.37 -2.42
N GLU A 57 9.00 -7.28 -3.74
CA GLU A 57 8.50 -8.31 -4.65
C GLU A 57 9.27 -9.62 -4.54
N LYS A 58 10.55 -9.57 -4.16
CA LYS A 58 11.37 -10.77 -3.95
C LYS A 58 10.90 -11.48 -2.69
N LYS A 59 10.75 -10.77 -1.57
CA LYS A 59 10.21 -11.35 -0.33
C LYS A 59 8.80 -11.87 -0.54
N TYR A 60 7.93 -11.07 -1.18
CA TYR A 60 6.56 -11.43 -1.45
C TYR A 60 6.47 -12.70 -2.31
N LYS A 61 7.20 -12.76 -3.44
CA LYS A 61 7.21 -13.92 -4.34
C LYS A 61 7.64 -15.19 -3.61
N ASN A 62 8.68 -15.10 -2.80
CA ASN A 62 9.28 -16.24 -2.11
C ASN A 62 8.61 -16.62 -0.78
N ALA A 63 7.68 -15.81 -0.26
CA ALA A 63 7.01 -16.09 1.00
C ALA A 63 6.09 -17.31 0.90
N ASP A 64 6.20 -18.21 1.89
CA ASP A 64 5.31 -19.36 2.06
C ASP A 64 3.87 -18.95 2.37
N ILE A 65 3.71 -17.87 3.15
CA ILE A 65 2.42 -17.32 3.54
C ILE A 65 2.40 -15.83 3.16
N LYS A 66 1.40 -15.42 2.39
CA LYS A 66 1.16 -14.03 1.98
C LYS A 66 -0.10 -13.53 2.69
N ILE A 67 0.00 -12.41 3.41
CA ILE A 67 -1.08 -11.90 4.26
C ILE A 67 -1.28 -10.43 3.95
N MET A 68 -2.55 -10.03 3.87
CA MET A 68 -2.95 -8.63 3.85
C MET A 68 -3.93 -8.41 5.00
N ILE A 69 -3.64 -7.44 5.87
CA ILE A 69 -4.47 -7.10 7.02
C ILE A 69 -4.93 -5.66 6.84
N PHE A 70 -6.25 -5.46 6.80
CA PHE A 70 -6.86 -4.14 6.76
C PHE A 70 -7.24 -3.70 8.17
N GLY A 71 -6.96 -2.45 8.49
CA GLY A 71 -7.34 -1.80 9.75
C GLY A 71 -8.00 -0.46 9.48
N GLN A 72 -8.54 0.14 10.54
CA GLN A 72 -8.97 1.53 10.47
C GLN A 72 -7.75 2.44 10.35
N GLU A 73 -7.88 3.44 9.50
CA GLU A 73 -6.95 4.56 9.32
C GLU A 73 -6.90 5.41 10.62
N THR A 74 -5.72 5.81 11.11
CA THR A 74 -5.58 6.55 12.39
C THR A 74 -4.72 7.80 12.32
N ASN A 75 -4.16 8.15 11.16
CA ASN A 75 -3.06 9.10 11.03
C ASN A 75 -3.28 10.18 9.97
N ASP A 76 -4.46 10.25 9.35
CA ASP A 76 -4.83 11.26 8.34
C ASP A 76 -3.85 11.35 7.14
N TRP A 77 -2.91 10.42 6.98
CA TRP A 77 -1.87 10.30 5.92
C TRP A 77 -1.58 11.57 5.10
N GLU A 78 -0.89 12.55 5.71
CA GLU A 78 -0.54 13.86 5.13
C GLU A 78 -1.73 14.84 4.96
N GLY A 79 -2.77 14.66 5.76
CA GLY A 79 -3.98 15.49 5.80
C GLY A 79 -4.90 15.23 4.61
N ASP A 80 -5.47 16.31 4.07
CA ASP A 80 -6.37 16.24 2.93
C ASP A 80 -5.68 15.65 1.69
N PHE A 81 -6.47 14.99 0.84
CA PHE A 81 -5.99 14.41 -0.42
C PHE A 81 -5.27 15.44 -1.30
N GLN A 82 -4.01 15.15 -1.62
CA GLN A 82 -3.10 16.08 -2.31
C GLN A 82 -3.02 15.83 -3.83
N ASN A 83 -3.79 14.86 -4.36
CA ASN A 83 -3.78 14.50 -5.78
C ASN A 83 -2.39 14.12 -6.34
N ASN A 84 -1.55 13.51 -5.51
CA ASN A 84 -0.22 13.06 -5.90
C ASN A 84 -0.02 11.57 -5.55
N PRO A 85 -0.05 10.66 -6.53
CA PRO A 85 0.06 9.22 -6.27
C PRO A 85 1.46 8.82 -5.78
N ASN A 86 2.51 9.55 -6.19
CA ASN A 86 3.87 9.27 -5.74
C ASN A 86 4.03 9.62 -4.27
N LEU A 87 3.46 10.75 -3.83
CA LEU A 87 3.44 11.10 -2.42
C LEU A 87 2.73 10.02 -1.59
N SER A 88 1.55 9.57 -2.03
CA SER A 88 0.85 8.48 -1.34
C SER A 88 1.73 7.23 -1.26
N LEU A 89 2.33 6.81 -2.38
CA LEU A 89 3.24 5.66 -2.40
C LEU A 89 4.41 5.81 -1.43
N GLU A 90 5.07 6.96 -1.40
CA GLU A 90 6.18 7.26 -0.50
C GLU A 90 5.74 7.20 0.96
N THR A 91 4.68 7.93 1.33
CA THR A 91 4.13 7.96 2.70
C THR A 91 3.83 6.56 3.23
N TYR A 92 3.12 5.73 2.45
CA TYR A 92 2.74 4.39 2.90
C TYR A 92 3.90 3.40 2.85
N ASN A 93 4.76 3.51 1.84
CA ASN A 93 5.96 2.68 1.76
C ASN A 93 6.88 2.95 2.96
N ASP A 94 7.11 4.21 3.29
CA ASP A 94 7.93 4.57 4.44
C ASP A 94 7.29 4.01 5.70
N PHE A 95 6.02 4.29 5.98
CA PHE A 95 5.36 3.79 7.19
C PHE A 95 5.42 2.26 7.35
N TYR A 96 5.06 1.50 6.32
CA TYR A 96 4.92 0.04 6.43
C TYR A 96 6.24 -0.72 6.19
N ASN A 97 7.12 -0.22 5.32
CA ASN A 97 8.35 -0.93 4.94
C ASN A 97 9.61 -0.41 5.67
N SER A 98 9.59 0.74 6.36
CA SER A 98 10.71 1.23 7.18
C SER A 98 10.79 0.59 8.59
N ASN A 99 9.78 -0.20 8.97
CA ASN A 99 9.48 -0.66 10.34
C ASN A 99 8.90 0.39 11.31
N ASP A 100 8.67 1.64 10.87
CA ASP A 100 8.11 2.69 11.74
C ASP A 100 6.74 2.30 12.32
N CYS A 101 5.93 1.61 11.51
CA CYS A 101 4.60 1.14 11.93
C CYS A 101 4.62 0.20 13.16
N PHE A 102 5.71 -0.55 13.40
CA PHE A 102 5.80 -1.47 14.54
C PHE A 102 6.10 -0.78 15.87
N GLY A 103 6.54 0.49 15.83
CA GLY A 103 6.70 1.34 17.01
C GLY A 103 5.38 1.90 17.55
N TYR A 104 4.28 1.78 16.79
CA TYR A 104 2.98 2.34 17.17
C TYR A 104 2.27 1.47 18.21
N ALA A 105 1.92 2.10 19.33
CA ALA A 105 1.03 1.50 20.32
C ALA A 105 -0.44 1.69 19.91
N GLY A 106 -1.21 0.60 19.83
CA GLY A 106 -2.63 0.68 19.51
C GLY A 106 -3.37 -0.66 19.51
N GLN A 107 -4.71 -0.62 19.59
CA GLN A 107 -5.53 -1.85 19.63
C GLN A 107 -5.42 -2.68 18.35
N PHE A 108 -5.25 -2.01 17.20
CA PHE A 108 -4.97 -2.68 15.94
C PHE A 108 -3.66 -3.49 16.02
N TRP A 109 -2.58 -2.86 16.48
CA TRP A 109 -1.28 -3.51 16.62
C TRP A 109 -1.27 -4.63 17.67
N ASN A 110 -2.05 -4.50 18.75
CA ASN A 110 -2.27 -5.58 19.70
C ASN A 110 -2.91 -6.82 19.02
N GLY A 111 -3.95 -6.59 18.21
CA GLY A 111 -4.61 -7.64 17.43
C GLY A 111 -3.68 -8.27 16.39
N TYR A 112 -2.95 -7.43 15.65
CA TYR A 112 -1.94 -7.85 14.67
C TYR A 112 -0.88 -8.75 15.31
N ASN A 113 -0.27 -8.31 16.42
CA ASN A 113 0.78 -9.06 17.12
C ASN A 113 0.25 -10.39 17.67
N ARG A 114 -0.98 -10.41 18.22
CA ARG A 114 -1.63 -11.64 18.64
C ARG A 114 -1.86 -12.60 17.46
N PHE A 115 -2.34 -12.08 16.33
CA PHE A 115 -2.56 -12.87 15.13
C PHE A 115 -1.25 -13.47 14.62
N LEU A 116 -0.18 -12.67 14.52
CA LEU A 116 1.15 -13.16 14.13
C LEU A 116 1.64 -14.26 15.08
N THR A 117 1.50 -14.08 16.39
CA THR A 117 1.89 -15.09 17.39
C THR A 117 1.15 -16.41 17.15
N LEU A 118 -0.16 -16.36 16.94
CA LEU A 118 -0.97 -17.56 16.68
C LEU A 118 -0.58 -18.23 15.36
N LEU A 119 -0.26 -17.42 14.33
CA LEU A 119 0.15 -17.92 13.03
C LEU A 119 1.51 -18.62 13.11
N SER A 120 2.52 -17.99 13.72
CA SER A 120 3.84 -18.57 13.93
C SER A 120 3.77 -19.85 14.76
N ASN A 121 2.93 -19.89 15.79
CA ASN A 121 2.72 -21.12 16.58
C ASN A 121 2.09 -22.25 15.76
N LYS A 122 1.17 -21.91 14.84
CA LYS A 122 0.51 -22.90 13.97
C LYS A 122 1.43 -23.41 12.87
N TYR A 123 2.34 -22.57 12.38
CA TYR A 123 3.24 -22.87 11.27
C TYR A 123 4.70 -22.50 11.63
N PRO A 124 5.36 -23.22 12.55
CA PRO A 124 6.66 -22.81 13.11
C PRO A 124 7.84 -22.87 12.12
N ASN A 125 7.68 -23.54 10.98
CA ASN A 125 8.70 -23.68 9.95
C ASN A 125 8.41 -22.83 8.70
N LYS A 126 7.48 -21.87 8.80
CA LYS A 126 7.02 -21.00 7.74
C LYS A 126 7.23 -19.54 8.11
#